data_AF-A0A536SYJ0-F1
#
_entry.id   AF-A0A536SYJ0-F1
#
_cell.length_a   1.000
_cell.length_b   1.000
_cell.length_c   1.000
_cell.angle_alpha   90.00
_cell.angle_beta   90.00
_cell.angle_gamma   90.00
#
_symmetry.space_group_name_H-M   'P 1'
#
loop_
_entity.id
_entity.type
_entity.pdbx_description
1 polymer ?
#
loop_
_entity_poly.entity_id
_entity_poly.type
_entity_poly.pdbx_seq_one_letter_code
_entity_poly.pdbx_strand_id
1 'polypeptide(L)' 'MNHALIALVAGLSLAALAACGERPQVATYKQGTYQGKPDTPPYQGAPFNGDKAAWDKAIATRAQNQNEYKRTR' A
#
# COMPACT_ATOMS: atom_id res chain seq x y z
N MET A 1 31.01 -43.96 -18.51
CA MET A 1 31.29 -42.56 -18.12
C MET A 1 30.22 -41.55 -18.59
N ASN A 2 29.38 -41.85 -19.59
CA ASN A 2 28.37 -40.89 -20.07
C ASN A 2 27.12 -40.73 -19.18
N HIS A 3 26.70 -41.77 -18.45
CA HIS A 3 25.46 -41.71 -17.66
C HIS A 3 25.55 -40.72 -16.48
N ALA A 4 26.72 -40.60 -15.85
CA ALA A 4 26.95 -39.66 -14.75
C ALA A 4 26.94 -38.20 -15.24
N LEU A 5 27.53 -37.94 -16.41
CA LEU A 5 27.53 -36.60 -17.02
C LEU A 5 26.13 -36.19 -17.47
N ILE A 6 25.37 -37.11 -18.08
CA ILE A 6 23.98 -36.87 -18.50
C ILE A 6 23.09 -36.60 -17.29
N ALA A 7 23.23 -37.37 -16.21
CA ALA A 7 22.48 -37.17 -14.97
C ALA A 7 22.79 -35.80 -14.32
N LEU A 8 24.06 -35.38 -14.34
CA LEU A 8 24.48 -34.08 -13.81
C LEU A 8 23.88 -32.92 -14.62
N VAL A 9 23.96 -32.98 -15.95
CA VAL A 9 23.43 -31.93 -16.83
C VAL A 9 21.91 -31.84 -16.73
N ALA A 10 21.21 -32.99 -16.65
CA ALA A 10 19.76 -33.03 -16.47
C ALA A 10 19.33 -32.51 -15.08
N GLY A 11 20.10 -32.78 -14.03
CA GLY A 11 19.83 -32.24 -12.70
C GLY A 11 19.98 -30.72 -12.63
N LEU A 12 21.02 -30.17 -13.29
CA LEU A 12 21.28 -28.72 -13.31
C LEU A 12 20.22 -27.94 -14.08
N SER A 13 19.71 -28.47 -15.19
CA SER A 13 18.66 -27.80 -15.96
C SER A 13 17.34 -27.73 -15.20
N LEU A 14 16.98 -28.77 -14.44
CA LEU A 14 15.80 -28.76 -13.56
C LEU A 14 15.93 -27.76 -12.41
N ALA A 15 17.12 -27.61 -11.84
CA ALA A 15 17.38 -26.62 -10.77
C ALA A 15 17.32 -25.17 -11.28
N ALA A 16 17.77 -24.93 -12.52
CA ALA A 16 17.68 -23.60 -13.15
C ALA A 16 16.23 -23.15 -13.39
N LEU A 17 15.30 -24.07 -13.68
CA LEU A 17 13.87 -23.75 -13.81
C LEU A 17 13.25 -23.31 -12.48
N ALA A 18 13.74 -23.83 -11.34
CA ALA A 18 13.27 -23.42 -10.02
C ALA A 18 13.70 -21.99 -9.64
N ALA A 19 14.75 -21.45 -10.28
CA ALA A 19 15.22 -20.08 -10.05
C ALA A 19 14.32 -19.00 -10.69
N CYS A 20 13.37 -19.38 -11.55
CA CYS A 20 12.41 -18.44 -12.15
C CYS A 20 11.10 -18.29 -11.33
N GLY A 21 10.97 -19.02 -10.21
CA GLY A 21 9.84 -18.88 -9.30
C GLY A 21 10.01 -17.62 -8.44
N GLU A 22 9.54 -16.47 -8.94
CA GLU A 22 9.55 -15.24 -8.17
C GLU A 22 8.78 -15.43 -6.86
N ARG A 23 9.44 -15.12 -5.74
CA ARG A 23 8.80 -15.12 -4.43
C ARG A 23 7.72 -14.04 -4.43
N PRO A 24 6.58 -14.24 -3.76
CA PRO A 24 5.56 -13.20 -3.66
C PRO A 24 6.19 -11.90 -3.14
N GLN A 25 6.18 -10.84 -3.95
CA GLN A 25 6.63 -9.49 -3.58
C GLN A 25 5.59 -8.75 -2.72
N VAL A 26 4.62 -9.47 -2.18
CA VAL A 26 3.60 -8.91 -1.29
C VAL A 26 3.98 -9.22 0.16
N ALA A 27 3.87 -8.19 1.01
CA ALA A 27 3.94 -8.38 2.45
C ALA A 27 2.93 -9.47 2.87
N THR A 28 3.32 -10.35 3.79
CA THR A 28 2.46 -11.42 4.31
C THR A 28 1.08 -10.86 4.69
N TYR A 29 0.07 -11.17 3.88
CA TYR A 29 -1.27 -10.63 4.06
C TYR A 29 -1.87 -11.17 5.35
N LYS A 30 -2.09 -10.28 6.32
CA LYS A 30 -2.86 -10.58 7.53
C LYS A 30 -4.28 -10.10 7.31
N GLN A 31 -5.20 -11.05 7.18
CA GLN A 31 -6.61 -10.77 6.96
C GLN A 31 -7.15 -9.82 8.04
N GLY A 32 -7.87 -8.77 7.62
CA GLY A 32 -8.47 -7.79 8.52
C GLY A 32 -7.54 -6.67 9.00
N THR A 33 -6.31 -6.60 8.48
CA THR A 33 -5.38 -5.52 8.84
C THR A 33 -4.85 -4.80 7.60
N TYR A 34 -4.80 -3.47 7.66
CA TYR A 34 -4.16 -2.66 6.64
C TYR A 34 -2.64 -2.85 6.72
N GLN A 35 -2.03 -3.34 5.63
CA GLN A 35 -0.59 -3.66 5.54
C GLN A 35 0.20 -2.61 4.73
N GLY A 36 -0.46 -1.53 4.30
CA GLY A 36 0.19 -0.40 3.64
C GLY A 36 0.90 0.53 4.62
N LYS A 37 1.53 1.58 4.10
CA LYS A 37 2.13 2.62 4.93
C LYS A 37 1.04 3.29 5.78
N PRO A 38 1.20 3.43 7.11
CA PRO A 38 0.18 4.08 7.93
C PRO A 38 -0.17 5.46 7.40
N ASP A 39 -1.47 5.71 7.19
CA ASP A 39 -1.97 7.00 6.75
C ASP A 39 -1.78 8.04 7.87
N THR A 40 -1.23 9.18 7.49
CA THR A 40 -1.11 10.36 8.36
C THR A 40 -2.45 11.11 8.31
N PRO A 41 -3.15 11.30 9.45
CA PRO A 41 -4.39 12.06 9.46
C PRO A 41 -4.21 13.47 8.90
N PRO A 42 -5.19 14.02 8.16
CA PRO A 42 -5.04 15.30 7.46
C PRO A 42 -4.87 16.50 8.40
N TYR A 43 -5.22 16.35 9.67
CA TYR A 43 -5.04 17.37 10.72
C TYR A 43 -3.69 17.28 11.43
N GLN A 44 -2.87 16.27 11.16
CA GLN A 44 -1.63 16.03 11.90
C GLN A 44 -0.55 17.08 11.61
N GLY A 45 -0.52 17.63 10.39
CA GLY A 45 0.42 18.68 9.98
C GLY A 45 -0.14 20.10 10.14
N ALA A 46 0.72 21.08 9.88
CA ALA A 46 0.30 22.48 9.76
C ALA A 46 -0.80 22.64 8.69
N PRO A 47 -1.80 23.52 8.88
CA PRO A 47 -1.91 24.48 9.98
C PRO A 47 -2.54 23.93 11.27
N PHE A 48 -3.01 22.69 11.27
CA PHE A 48 -3.81 22.15 12.38
C PHE A 48 -2.97 21.50 13.48
N ASN A 49 -1.73 21.08 13.17
CA ASN A 49 -0.73 20.60 14.14
C ASN A 49 -1.26 19.55 15.13
N GLY A 50 -2.14 18.66 14.67
CA GLY A 50 -2.79 17.62 15.47
C GLY A 50 -4.21 17.96 15.96
N ASP A 51 -4.67 19.20 15.80
CA ASP A 51 -6.02 19.61 16.23
C ASP A 51 -7.10 19.14 15.24
N LYS A 52 -7.66 17.96 15.54
CA LYS A 52 -8.77 17.38 14.78
C LYS A 52 -10.02 18.25 14.83
N ALA A 53 -10.33 18.89 15.96
CA ALA A 53 -11.56 19.67 16.10
C ALA A 53 -11.50 20.94 15.25
N ALA A 54 -10.35 21.62 15.21
CA ALA A 54 -10.11 22.75 14.32
C ALA A 54 -10.22 22.34 12.84
N TRP A 55 -9.68 21.18 12.48
CA TRP A 55 -9.81 20.64 11.12
C TRP A 55 -11.26 20.31 10.76
N ASP A 56 -12.00 19.59 11.61
CA ASP A 56 -13.40 19.24 11.38
C ASP A 56 -14.25 20.52 11.17
N LYS A 57 -14.03 21.54 11.99
CA LYS A 57 -14.69 22.84 11.86
C LYS A 57 -14.35 23.52 10.53
N ALA A 58 -13.07 23.54 10.15
CA ALA A 58 -12.63 24.14 8.88
C ALA A 58 -13.26 23.45 7.67
N ILE A 59 -13.35 22.11 7.69
CA ILE A 59 -14.01 21.34 6.64
C ILE A 59 -15.51 21.63 6.58
N ALA A 60 -16.18 21.70 7.73
CA ALA A 60 -17.60 22.05 7.79
C ALA A 60 -17.85 23.45 7.24
N THR A 61 -17.05 24.45 7.64
CA THR A 61 -17.13 25.82 7.10
C THR A 61 -16.90 25.85 5.59
N ARG A 62 -15.90 25.12 5.09
CA ARG A 62 -15.65 24.99 3.64
C ARG A 62 -16.89 24.46 2.92
N ALA A 63 -17.51 23.41 3.43
CA ALA A 63 -18.72 22.85 2.83
C ALA A 63 -19.87 23.86 2.76
N GLN A 64 -20.07 24.67 3.80
CA GLN A 64 -21.08 25.73 3.80
C GLN A 64 -20.78 26.82 2.76
N ASN A 65 -19.51 27.19 2.60
CA ASN A 65 -19.09 28.20 1.61
C ASN A 65 -19.18 27.71 0.17
N GLN A 66 -19.28 26.40 -0.05
CA GLN A 66 -19.51 25.80 -1.37
C GLN A 66 -20.98 25.45 -1.61
N ASN A 67 -21.86 25.64 -0.62
CA ASN A 67 -23.27 25.33 -0.75
C ASN A 67 -24.00 26.47 -1.48
N GLU A 68 -24.50 26.22 -2.68
CA GLU A 68 -25.20 27.20 -3.52
C GLU A 68 -26.46 27.74 -2.84
N TYR A 69 -27.22 26.90 -2.13
CA TYR A 69 -28.40 27.34 -1.37
C TYR A 69 -28.06 28.40 -0.31
N LYS A 70 -26.82 28.40 0.20
CA LYS A 70 -26.33 29.41 1.14
C LYS A 70 -25.68 30.61 0.46
N ARG A 71 -25.13 30.42 -0.75
CA ARG A 71 -24.45 31.49 -1.51
C ARG A 71 -25.41 32.43 -2.25
N THR A 72 -26.55 31.92 -2.69
CA THR A 72 -27.47 32.69 -3.56
C THR A 72 -28.77 33.10 -2.86
N ARG A 73 -28.91 32.84 -1.56
CA ARG A 73 -30.04 33.27 -0.74
C ARG A 73 -29.74 34.61 -0.06
#